data_AF-A0A077RC38-F1
#
_entry.id   AF-A0A077RC38-F1
#
_cell.length_a   1.000
_cell.length_b   1.000
_cell.length_c   1.000
_cell.angle_alpha   90.00
_cell.angle_beta   90.00
_cell.angle_gamma   90.00
#
_symmetry.space_group_name_H-M   'P 1'
#
loop_
_entity.id
_entity.type
_entity.pdbx_description
1 polymer ?
#
loop_
_entity_poly.entity_id
_entity_poly.type
_entity_poly.pdbx_seq_one_letter_code
_entity_poly.pdbx_strand_id
1 'polypeptide(L)'
;MAWFIQHTSGFICISLTPSRIAQLNIPMMVPNNTEKNKTAYTVTVDYKHGTTTGISAADRSLTSRKLADPNLNAQSDDFTRPGHMNPLRYTEGGVRVRMGHTEASVDLCKLAGLAPAGLLCELVDPDDEQGGIASRDACLKFAKKWGLKVCTIEMLKKYREEKEGVLDQDLKHKLGEDTTRGVKMDEQKVVPPANATV
;
A
#
# COMPACT_ATOMS: atom_id res chain seq x y z
N MET A 1 2.77 -14.80 1.28
CA MET A 1 4.07 -14.09 1.09
C MET A 1 4.97 -14.79 0.09
N ALA A 2 5.35 -16.06 0.25
CA ALA A 2 6.25 -16.75 -0.71
C ALA A 2 5.75 -16.67 -2.17
N TRP A 3 4.50 -17.06 -2.41
CA TRP A 3 3.84 -16.92 -3.72
C TRP A 3 3.80 -15.46 -4.21
N PHE A 4 3.59 -14.50 -3.29
CA PHE A 4 3.53 -13.08 -3.62
C PHE A 4 4.89 -12.60 -4.14
N ILE A 5 5.99 -12.98 -3.47
CA ILE A 5 7.36 -12.66 -3.90
C ILE A 5 7.69 -13.30 -5.24
N GLN A 6 7.30 -14.55 -5.46
CA GLN A 6 7.60 -15.30 -6.69
C GLN A 6 7.02 -14.65 -7.95
N HIS A 7 5.95 -13.87 -7.81
CA HIS A 7 5.22 -13.29 -8.93
C HIS A 7 5.21 -11.76 -8.94
N THR A 8 5.94 -11.10 -8.06
CA THR A 8 5.97 -9.63 -8.02
C THR A 8 7.41 -9.14 -8.07
N SER A 9 7.61 -7.83 -8.09
CA SER A 9 8.95 -7.23 -8.03
C SER A 9 9.73 -7.60 -6.75
N GLY A 10 9.04 -8.14 -5.74
CA GLY A 10 9.63 -8.47 -4.44
C GLY A 10 9.82 -7.24 -3.54
N PHE A 11 9.52 -6.03 -4.04
CA PHE A 11 9.52 -4.77 -3.28
C PHE A 11 8.22 -4.65 -2.47
N ILE A 12 8.05 -5.57 -1.53
CA ILE A 12 6.78 -5.76 -0.81
C ILE A 12 6.48 -4.56 0.07
N CYS A 13 5.31 -3.97 -0.15
CA CYS A 13 4.79 -2.84 0.61
C CYS A 13 3.59 -3.25 1.46
N ILE A 14 3.37 -2.54 2.57
CA ILE A 14 2.15 -2.65 3.38
C ILE A 14 1.58 -1.26 3.67
N SER A 15 0.39 -1.00 3.18
CA SER A 15 -0.33 0.25 3.44
C SER A 15 -1.00 0.20 4.81
N LEU A 16 -0.79 1.24 5.62
CA LEU A 16 -1.28 1.37 6.99
C LEU A 16 -1.95 2.73 7.19
N THR A 17 -2.95 2.79 8.07
CA THR A 17 -3.59 4.06 8.44
C THR A 17 -2.59 5.04 9.08
N PRO A 18 -2.79 6.36 8.95
CA PRO A 18 -2.00 7.36 9.67
C PRO A 18 -1.95 7.12 11.18
N SER A 19 -3.06 6.68 11.78
CA SER A 19 -3.12 6.34 13.20
C SER A 19 -2.22 5.16 13.57
N ARG A 20 -2.17 4.11 12.74
CA ARG A 20 -1.29 2.95 12.98
C ARG A 20 0.18 3.31 12.81
N ILE A 21 0.50 4.12 11.80
CA ILE A 21 1.85 4.64 11.59
C ILE A 21 2.31 5.49 12.78
N ALA A 22 1.45 6.37 13.30
CA ALA A 22 1.73 7.17 14.49
C ALA A 22 1.89 6.31 15.75
N GLN A 23 0.99 5.35 15.96
CA GLN A 23 1.04 4.41 17.10
C GLN A 23 2.36 3.62 17.15
N LEU A 24 2.83 3.18 15.99
CA LEU A 24 4.08 2.43 15.87
C LEU A 24 5.31 3.32 15.71
N ASN A 25 5.15 4.65 15.76
CA ASN A 25 6.22 5.62 15.56
C ASN A 25 7.11 5.29 14.34
N ILE A 26 6.48 5.14 13.17
CA ILE A 26 7.18 4.86 11.91
C ILE A 26 7.23 6.17 11.09
N PRO A 27 8.33 6.92 11.12
CA PRO A 27 8.41 8.19 10.42
C PRO A 27 8.40 8.01 8.90
N MET A 28 8.02 9.06 8.17
CA MET A 28 8.19 9.11 6.72
C MET A 28 9.65 8.89 6.33
N MET A 29 9.90 8.26 5.18
CA MET A 29 11.25 7.87 4.77
C MET A 29 12.14 9.09 4.48
N VAL A 30 11.57 10.13 3.86
CA VAL A 30 12.27 11.36 3.52
C VAL A 30 11.40 12.57 3.87
N PRO A 31 12.01 13.71 4.26
CA PRO A 31 11.27 14.92 4.60
C PRO A 31 10.66 15.63 3.38
N ASN A 32 11.24 15.46 2.19
CA ASN A 32 10.74 16.02 0.93
C ASN A 32 10.67 14.91 -0.13
N ASN A 33 9.46 14.50 -0.50
CA ASN A 33 9.25 13.37 -1.40
C ASN A 33 9.24 13.82 -2.87
N THR A 34 10.33 13.50 -3.58
CA THR A 34 10.51 13.85 -4.99
C THR A 34 10.04 12.75 -5.96
N GLU A 35 9.55 11.60 -5.47
CA GLU A 35 9.04 10.50 -6.30
C GLU A 35 7.89 10.97 -7.19
N LYS A 36 7.81 10.43 -8.42
CA LYS A 36 6.90 10.88 -9.47
C LYS A 36 5.42 10.77 -9.05
N ASN A 37 5.03 9.64 -8.45
CA ASN A 37 3.68 9.38 -7.95
C ASN A 37 3.47 9.80 -6.49
N LYS A 38 4.52 10.37 -5.87
CA LYS A 38 4.53 10.85 -4.48
C LYS A 38 4.07 9.77 -3.49
N THR A 39 4.47 8.53 -3.73
CA THR A 39 4.12 7.38 -2.87
C THR A 39 4.63 7.63 -1.46
N ALA A 40 3.75 7.54 -0.47
CA ALA A 40 4.02 7.92 0.91
C ALA A 40 4.79 6.82 1.67
N TYR A 41 6.04 6.57 1.26
CA TYR A 41 6.94 5.64 1.91
C TYR A 41 7.33 6.10 3.32
N THR A 42 7.30 5.16 4.26
CA THR A 42 7.86 5.32 5.60
C THR A 42 9.19 4.57 5.71
N VAL A 43 9.91 4.78 6.81
CA VAL A 43 11.12 4.02 7.10
C VAL A 43 10.80 2.52 7.09
N THR A 44 11.67 1.73 6.45
CA THR A 44 11.49 0.28 6.37
C THR A 44 11.65 -0.37 7.75
N VAL A 45 10.96 -1.49 7.96
CA VAL A 45 10.90 -2.14 9.27
C VAL A 45 10.95 -3.65 9.17
N ASP A 46 11.46 -4.28 10.21
CA ASP A 46 11.23 -5.70 10.53
C ASP A 46 10.75 -5.83 11.96
N TYR A 47 9.93 -6.85 12.22
CA TYR A 47 9.58 -7.22 13.59
C TYR A 47 10.76 -7.94 14.24
N LYS A 48 11.11 -7.57 15.47
CA LYS A 48 12.30 -8.08 16.18
C LYS A 48 12.18 -9.52 16.63
N HIS A 49 10.97 -9.96 16.97
CA HIS A 49 10.77 -11.20 17.71
C HIS A 49 10.32 -12.33 16.78
N GLY A 50 10.98 -13.49 16.87
CA GLY A 50 10.62 -14.65 16.05
C GLY A 50 10.93 -14.50 14.56
N THR A 51 11.75 -13.50 14.20
CA THR A 51 12.38 -13.34 12.89
C THR A 51 13.87 -13.66 12.99
N THR A 52 14.53 -13.80 11.85
CA THR A 52 15.97 -14.04 11.75
C THR A 52 16.65 -12.88 11.04
N THR A 53 16.78 -12.97 9.72
CA THR A 53 17.34 -11.91 8.87
C THR A 53 16.28 -10.92 8.40
N GLY A 54 14.99 -11.20 8.59
CA GLY A 54 13.88 -10.34 8.18
C GLY A 54 13.41 -10.56 6.74
N ILE A 55 14.30 -11.00 5.84
CA ILE A 55 14.00 -11.06 4.39
C ILE A 55 13.18 -12.29 3.96
N SER A 56 13.16 -13.34 4.79
CA SER A 56 12.47 -14.59 4.45
C SER A 56 10.97 -14.34 4.22
N ALA A 57 10.30 -15.22 3.47
CA ALA A 57 8.86 -15.12 3.30
C ALA A 57 8.11 -15.27 4.64
N ALA A 58 8.64 -16.07 5.57
CA ALA A 58 8.06 -16.25 6.90
C ALA A 58 8.23 -14.99 7.75
N ASP A 59 9.44 -14.42 7.77
CA ASP A 59 9.79 -13.21 8.53
C ASP A 59 8.96 -12.02 8.05
N ARG A 60 8.94 -11.76 6.73
CA ARG A 60 8.11 -10.71 6.14
C ARG A 60 6.62 -10.92 6.40
N SER A 61 6.14 -12.16 6.42
CA SER A 61 4.74 -12.44 6.81
C SER A 61 4.46 -12.09 8.26
N LEU A 62 5.39 -12.42 9.17
CA LEU A 62 5.26 -12.11 10.60
C LEU A 62 5.29 -10.60 10.83
N THR A 63 6.24 -9.89 10.24
CA THR A 63 6.30 -8.43 10.27
C THR A 63 5.01 -7.82 9.74
N SER A 64 4.48 -8.31 8.61
CA SER A 64 3.23 -7.81 8.02
C SER A 64 2.04 -7.97 8.97
N ARG A 65 1.88 -9.14 9.61
CA ARG A 65 0.79 -9.37 10.58
C ARG A 65 0.90 -8.42 11.78
N LYS A 66 2.12 -8.24 12.31
CA LYS A 66 2.38 -7.37 13.47
C LYS A 66 2.17 -5.89 13.15
N LEU A 67 2.46 -5.47 11.92
CA LEU A 67 2.12 -4.14 11.44
C LEU A 67 0.61 -3.94 11.30
N ALA A 68 -0.09 -4.93 10.74
CA ALA A 68 -1.51 -4.84 10.37
C ALA A 68 -2.47 -4.85 11.57
N ASP A 69 -2.27 -5.76 12.51
CA ASP A 69 -3.28 -6.04 13.54
C ASP A 69 -2.92 -5.38 14.89
N PRO A 70 -3.69 -4.36 15.33
CA PRO A 70 -3.47 -3.73 16.62
C PRO A 70 -3.70 -4.67 17.80
N ASN A 71 -4.51 -5.73 17.64
CA ASN A 71 -4.78 -6.70 18.72
C ASN A 71 -3.58 -7.61 19.03
N LEU A 72 -2.56 -7.64 18.16
CA LEU A 72 -1.34 -8.39 18.39
C LEU A 72 -0.34 -7.67 19.32
N ASN A 73 -0.76 -6.55 19.94
CA ASN A 73 -0.07 -5.77 20.96
C ASN A 73 1.36 -5.33 20.59
N ALA A 74 1.68 -5.27 19.29
CA ALA A 74 2.98 -4.80 18.81
C ALA A 74 3.17 -3.31 19.13
N GLN A 75 4.29 -2.99 19.75
CA GLN A 75 4.71 -1.64 20.11
C GLN A 75 5.78 -1.12 19.14
N SER A 76 6.02 0.19 19.16
CA SER A 76 7.08 0.83 18.35
C SER A 76 8.45 0.13 18.49
N ASP A 77 8.79 -0.26 19.72
CA ASP A 77 10.08 -0.84 20.06
C ASP A 77 10.17 -2.33 19.69
N ASP A 78 9.10 -2.94 19.20
CA ASP A 78 9.15 -4.29 18.64
C ASP A 78 9.61 -4.31 17.19
N PHE A 79 9.86 -3.15 16.58
CA PHE A 79 10.31 -3.04 15.19
C PHE A 79 11.74 -2.48 15.09
N THR A 80 12.58 -3.12 14.27
CA THR A 80 13.86 -2.55 13.83
C THR A 80 13.63 -1.55 12.70
N ARG A 81 14.55 -0.60 12.58
CA ARG A 81 14.59 0.42 11.53
C ARG A 81 16.06 0.59 11.13
N PRO A 82 16.50 0.30 9.89
CA PRO A 82 15.70 -0.22 8.77
C PRO A 82 15.27 -1.69 8.95
N GLY A 83 14.52 -2.20 7.96
CA GLY A 83 14.19 -3.61 7.77
C GLY A 83 13.74 -3.92 6.33
N HIS A 84 13.02 -5.01 6.11
CA HIS A 84 12.70 -5.54 4.78
C HIS A 84 11.24 -5.40 4.35
N MET A 85 10.37 -4.86 5.22
CA MET A 85 9.03 -4.44 4.83
C MET A 85 9.00 -2.93 4.59
N ASN A 86 8.24 -2.49 3.57
CA ASN A 86 8.09 -1.07 3.21
C ASN A 86 6.69 -0.57 3.62
N PRO A 87 6.49 0.00 4.82
CA PRO A 87 5.18 0.51 5.17
C PRO A 87 4.88 1.80 4.41
N LEU A 88 3.63 1.93 3.97
CA LEU A 88 3.11 3.11 3.27
C LEU A 88 2.05 3.78 4.13
N ARG A 89 1.99 5.11 4.08
CA ARG A 89 0.96 5.88 4.78
C ARG A 89 -0.28 6.08 3.89
N TYR A 90 -1.37 5.41 4.24
CA TYR A 90 -2.68 5.57 3.63
C TYR A 90 -3.18 7.01 3.70
N THR A 91 -3.86 7.47 2.64
CA THR A 91 -4.60 8.75 2.64
C THR A 91 -6.00 8.54 3.17
N GLU A 92 -6.36 9.22 4.27
CA GLU A 92 -7.73 9.15 4.79
C GLU A 92 -8.74 9.56 3.72
N GLY A 93 -9.86 8.82 3.65
CA GLY A 93 -10.81 8.89 2.53
C GLY A 93 -10.48 7.93 1.37
N GLY A 94 -9.26 7.40 1.30
CA GLY A 94 -8.86 6.32 0.41
C GLY A 94 -8.92 6.70 -1.06
N VAL A 95 -9.40 5.78 -1.90
CA VAL A 95 -9.44 5.97 -3.37
C VAL A 95 -10.37 7.11 -3.80
N ARG A 96 -11.25 7.59 -2.91
CA ARG A 96 -12.09 8.78 -3.14
C ARG A 96 -11.30 10.09 -3.06
N VAL A 97 -10.11 10.07 -2.43
CA VAL A 97 -9.20 11.21 -2.30
C VAL A 97 -7.98 11.04 -3.21
N ARG A 98 -7.31 9.88 -3.15
CA ARG A 98 -6.13 9.55 -3.95
C ARG A 98 -6.30 8.19 -4.60
N MET A 99 -6.36 8.15 -5.93
CA MET A 99 -6.56 6.92 -6.70
C MET A 99 -5.28 6.07 -6.83
N GLY A 100 -4.65 5.72 -5.70
CA GLY A 100 -3.44 4.91 -5.66
C GLY A 100 -3.67 3.49 -5.14
N HIS A 101 -2.72 2.58 -5.44
CA HIS A 101 -2.73 1.21 -4.90
C HIS A 101 -2.58 1.19 -3.37
N THR A 102 -1.86 2.15 -2.80
CA THR A 102 -1.78 2.37 -1.35
C THR A 102 -3.16 2.51 -0.74
N GLU A 103 -4.01 3.35 -1.32
CA GLU A 103 -5.38 3.56 -0.87
C GLU A 103 -6.27 2.35 -1.15
N ALA A 104 -6.20 1.80 -2.36
CA ALA A 104 -7.03 0.67 -2.78
C ALA A 104 -6.84 -0.57 -1.88
N SER A 105 -5.59 -0.86 -1.49
CA SER A 105 -5.28 -2.02 -0.64
C SER A 105 -5.95 -1.94 0.74
N VAL A 106 -5.93 -0.78 1.39
CA VAL A 106 -6.60 -0.56 2.70
C VAL A 106 -8.11 -0.49 2.55
N ASP A 107 -8.60 0.15 1.49
CA ASP A 107 -10.04 0.25 1.23
C ASP A 107 -10.68 -1.13 1.02
N LEU A 108 -10.03 -2.03 0.28
CA LEU A 108 -10.49 -3.42 0.13
C LEU A 108 -10.52 -4.16 1.47
N CYS A 109 -9.50 -3.99 2.33
CA CYS A 109 -9.49 -4.58 3.67
C CYS A 109 -10.64 -4.03 4.55
N LYS A 110 -10.89 -2.72 4.51
CA LYS A 110 -12.00 -2.08 5.23
C LYS A 110 -13.36 -2.61 4.76
N LEU A 111 -13.58 -2.70 3.44
CA LEU A 111 -14.83 -3.23 2.86
C LEU A 111 -15.05 -4.71 3.19
N ALA A 112 -13.98 -5.47 3.40
CA ALA A 112 -14.04 -6.86 3.84
C ALA A 112 -14.21 -7.03 5.37
N GLY A 113 -14.31 -5.94 6.15
CA GLY A 113 -14.40 -6.01 7.60
C GLY A 113 -13.11 -6.46 8.29
N LEU A 114 -11.97 -6.32 7.63
CA LEU A 114 -10.65 -6.69 8.16
C LEU A 114 -9.93 -5.47 8.76
N ALA A 115 -8.81 -5.72 9.44
CA ALA A 115 -7.92 -4.65 9.88
C ALA A 115 -7.53 -3.75 8.69
N PRO A 116 -7.48 -2.42 8.86
CA PRO A 116 -7.27 -1.46 7.76
C PRO A 116 -5.78 -1.40 7.34
N ALA A 117 -5.26 -2.53 6.87
CA ALA A 117 -3.87 -2.72 6.47
C ALA A 117 -3.79 -3.68 5.27
N GLY A 118 -3.20 -3.21 4.17
CA GLY A 118 -3.17 -3.96 2.90
C GLY A 118 -1.75 -4.21 2.40
N LEU A 119 -1.41 -5.47 2.10
CA LEU A 119 -0.18 -5.82 1.39
C LEU A 119 -0.33 -5.56 -0.11
N LEU A 120 0.71 -5.00 -0.74
CA LEU A 120 0.76 -4.73 -2.17
C LEU A 120 2.18 -4.83 -2.72
N CYS A 121 2.29 -5.22 -3.98
CA CYS A 121 3.53 -5.24 -4.76
C CYS A 121 3.16 -5.38 -6.24
N GLU A 122 3.93 -4.76 -7.13
CA GLU A 122 3.67 -4.76 -8.56
C GLU A 122 3.94 -6.13 -9.18
N LEU A 123 3.00 -6.59 -10.01
CA LEU A 123 3.15 -7.80 -10.80
C LEU A 123 4.18 -7.55 -11.92
N VAL A 124 5.27 -8.32 -11.90
CA VAL A 124 6.21 -8.38 -13.02
C VAL A 124 5.62 -9.36 -14.03
N ASP A 125 5.67 -9.02 -15.32
CA ASP A 125 5.14 -9.87 -16.37
C ASP A 125 5.98 -11.17 -16.45
N PRO A 126 5.41 -12.34 -16.11
CA PRO A 126 6.16 -13.59 -16.13
C PRO A 126 6.49 -14.04 -17.56
N ASP A 127 5.84 -13.46 -18.57
CA ASP A 127 6.06 -13.77 -19.97
C ASP A 127 6.99 -12.72 -20.66
N ASP A 128 7.46 -11.70 -19.93
CA ASP A 128 8.45 -10.74 -20.42
C ASP A 128 9.85 -11.05 -19.87
N GLU A 129 10.73 -11.57 -20.73
CA GLU A 129 12.11 -11.91 -20.38
C GLU A 129 12.95 -10.71 -19.92
N GLN A 130 12.55 -9.48 -20.26
CA GLN A 130 13.22 -8.26 -19.80
C GLN A 130 12.76 -7.83 -18.40
N GLY A 131 11.77 -8.52 -17.81
CA GLY A 131 11.26 -8.24 -16.48
C GLY A 131 10.39 -6.98 -16.41
N GLY A 132 9.68 -6.64 -17.48
CA GLY A 132 8.73 -5.53 -17.52
C GLY A 132 7.57 -5.71 -16.54
N ILE A 133 6.91 -4.61 -16.19
CA ILE A 133 5.71 -4.63 -15.36
C ILE A 133 4.53 -5.13 -16.20
N ALA A 134 3.72 -6.03 -15.64
CA ALA A 134 2.60 -6.63 -16.33
C ALA A 134 1.60 -5.58 -16.83
N SER A 135 1.30 -5.65 -18.12
CA SER A 135 0.20 -4.87 -18.72
C SER A 135 -1.17 -5.31 -18.19
N ARG A 136 -2.23 -4.55 -18.50
CA ARG A 136 -3.61 -4.94 -18.17
C ARG A 136 -3.94 -6.35 -18.64
N ASP A 137 -3.62 -6.67 -19.90
CA ASP A 137 -4.00 -7.94 -20.50
C ASP A 137 -3.17 -9.10 -19.91
N ALA A 138 -1.90 -8.85 -19.59
CA ALA A 138 -1.07 -9.78 -18.83
C ALA A 138 -1.63 -10.02 -17.41
N CYS A 139 -2.10 -8.97 -16.72
CA CYS A 139 -2.74 -9.10 -15.41
C CYS A 139 -4.02 -9.96 -15.49
N LEU A 140 -4.84 -9.78 -16.52
CA LEU A 140 -6.06 -10.59 -16.75
C LEU A 140 -5.71 -12.05 -17.04
N LYS A 141 -4.71 -12.31 -17.87
CA LYS A 141 -4.19 -13.66 -18.16
C LYS A 141 -3.66 -14.33 -16.89
N PHE A 142 -2.85 -13.61 -16.12
CA PHE A 142 -2.27 -14.08 -14.86
C PHE A 142 -3.36 -14.40 -13.84
N ALA A 143 -4.35 -13.51 -13.68
CA ALA A 143 -5.46 -13.72 -12.77
C ALA A 143 -6.30 -14.95 -13.14
N LYS A 144 -6.57 -15.17 -14.45
CA LYS A 144 -7.25 -16.38 -14.92
C LYS A 144 -6.46 -17.64 -14.59
N LYS A 145 -5.14 -17.63 -14.79
CA LYS A 145 -4.25 -18.77 -14.48
C LYS A 145 -4.30 -19.15 -12.99
N TRP A 146 -4.35 -18.17 -12.10
CA TRP A 146 -4.29 -18.38 -10.64
C TRP A 146 -5.65 -18.30 -9.93
N GLY A 147 -6.76 -18.15 -10.65
CA GLY A 147 -8.10 -18.05 -10.07
C GLY A 147 -8.33 -16.76 -9.27
N LEU A 148 -7.61 -15.68 -9.58
CA LEU A 148 -7.71 -14.39 -8.88
C LEU A 148 -8.79 -13.50 -9.50
N LYS A 149 -9.33 -12.60 -8.68
CA LYS A 149 -10.22 -11.53 -9.15
C LYS A 149 -9.39 -10.32 -9.57
N VAL A 150 -9.87 -9.60 -10.58
CA VAL A 150 -9.29 -8.35 -11.05
C VAL A 150 -10.37 -7.28 -11.00
N CYS A 151 -10.01 -6.11 -10.50
CA CYS A 151 -10.84 -4.91 -10.53
C CYS A 151 -9.94 -3.70 -10.85
N THR A 152 -10.56 -2.54 -11.05
CA THR A 152 -9.82 -1.28 -11.20
C THR A 152 -10.05 -0.35 -10.02
N ILE A 153 -9.15 0.62 -9.84
CA ILE A 153 -9.31 1.64 -8.81
C ILE A 153 -10.54 2.51 -9.10
N GLU A 154 -10.88 2.76 -10.37
CA GLU A 154 -12.13 3.45 -10.75
C GLU A 154 -13.37 2.67 -10.27
N MET A 155 -13.39 1.35 -10.45
CA MET A 155 -14.50 0.51 -9.98
C MET A 155 -14.65 0.57 -8.47
N LEU A 156 -13.54 0.48 -7.73
CA LEU A 156 -13.54 0.57 -6.27
C LEU A 156 -14.01 1.95 -5.80
N LYS A 157 -13.54 3.05 -6.43
CA LYS A 157 -13.98 4.41 -6.12
C LYS A 157 -15.48 4.55 -6.33
N LYS A 158 -15.98 4.13 -7.49
CA LYS A 158 -17.41 4.16 -7.82
C LYS A 158 -18.24 3.38 -6.81
N TYR A 159 -17.83 2.15 -6.48
CA TYR A 159 -18.50 1.33 -5.48
C TYR A 159 -18.58 2.03 -4.11
N ARG A 160 -17.48 2.63 -3.66
CA ARG A 160 -17.45 3.36 -2.39
C ARG A 160 -18.31 4.62 -2.42
N GLU A 161 -18.33 5.37 -3.52
CA GLU A 161 -19.21 6.55 -3.67
C GLU A 161 -20.68 6.16 -3.64
N GLU A 162 -21.06 5.05 -4.29
CA GLU A 162 -22.43 4.54 -4.28
C GLU A 162 -22.87 4.04 -2.90
N LYS A 163 -21.94 3.48 -2.10
CA LYS A 163 -22.25 2.90 -0.78
C LYS A 163 -22.10 3.86 0.39
N GLU A 164 -21.12 4.76 0.32
CA GLU A 164 -20.74 5.65 1.42
C GLU A 164 -21.14 7.11 1.17
N GLY A 165 -21.63 7.43 -0.04
CA GLY A 165 -22.07 8.77 -0.41
C GLY A 165 -20.94 9.78 -0.53
N VAL A 166 -21.30 11.06 -0.36
CA VAL A 166 -20.39 12.19 -0.51
C VAL A 166 -19.30 12.15 0.56
N LEU A 167 -18.06 12.38 0.16
CA LEU A 167 -16.93 12.49 1.08
C LEU A 167 -17.12 13.68 2.03
N ASP A 168 -16.91 13.43 3.33
CA ASP A 168 -16.95 14.44 4.38
C ASP A 168 -16.08 15.67 4.04
N GLN A 169 -16.66 16.88 4.16
CA GLN A 169 -15.95 18.11 3.88
C GLN A 169 -14.87 18.43 4.92
N ASP A 170 -15.10 18.05 6.18
CA ASP A 170 -14.12 18.29 7.26
C ASP A 170 -12.84 17.48 7.02
N LEU A 171 -12.99 16.29 6.43
CA LEU A 171 -11.85 15.47 6.01
C LEU A 171 -11.02 16.16 4.93
N LYS A 172 -11.66 16.82 3.94
CA LYS A 172 -10.94 17.54 2.88
C LYS A 172 -10.09 18.67 3.44
N HIS A 173 -10.63 19.41 4.41
CA HIS A 173 -9.88 20.47 5.09
C HIS A 173 -8.64 19.92 5.80
N LYS A 174 -8.83 18.88 6.64
CA LYS A 174 -7.73 18.24 7.39
C LYS A 174 -6.62 17.71 6.48
N LEU A 175 -6.98 17.15 5.33
CA LEU A 175 -6.01 16.65 4.35
C LEU A 175 -5.21 17.78 3.70
N GLY A 176 -5.80 18.96 3.50
CA GLY A 176 -5.10 20.13 2.97
C GLY A 176 -3.99 20.66 3.89
N GLU A 177 -4.09 20.40 5.19
CA GLU A 177 -3.13 20.81 6.22
C GLU A 177 -2.08 19.74 6.54
N ASP A 178 -2.17 18.55 5.94
CA ASP A 178 -1.25 17.44 6.22
C ASP A 178 0.14 17.68 5.63
N THR A 179 1.04 18.19 6.46
CA THR A 179 2.46 18.42 6.12
C THR A 179 3.35 17.21 6.36
N THR A 180 2.84 16.17 7.03
CA THR A 180 3.66 15.03 7.49
C THR A 180 4.17 14.17 6.35
N ARG A 181 3.51 14.19 5.18
CA ARG A 181 3.85 13.40 3.99
C ARG A 181 5.09 13.90 3.25
N GLY A 182 5.56 15.11 3.57
CA GLY A 182 6.65 15.78 2.86
C GLY A 182 6.26 16.34 1.48
N VAL A 183 4.96 16.32 1.12
CA VAL A 183 4.37 16.81 -0.14
C VAL A 183 2.92 17.23 0.12
N LYS A 184 2.40 18.19 -0.66
CA LYS A 184 0.99 18.60 -0.56
C LYS A 184 0.07 17.57 -1.22
N MET A 185 -1.18 17.50 -0.75
CA MET A 185 -2.14 16.50 -1.25
C MET A 185 -2.53 16.71 -2.72
N ASP A 186 -2.62 17.94 -3.19
CA ASP A 186 -2.91 18.28 -4.60
C ASP A 186 -1.77 17.91 -5.56
N GLU A 187 -0.54 17.78 -5.04
CA GLU A 187 0.64 17.30 -5.76
C GLU A 187 0.71 15.76 -5.82
N GLN A 188 -0.03 15.02 -4.98
CA GLN A 188 -0.05 13.55 -4.95
C GLN A 188 -0.95 12.93 -6.03
N LYS A 189 -0.67 13.22 -7.30
CA LYS A 189 -1.38 12.60 -8.44
C LYS A 189 -0.66 11.34 -8.91
N VAL A 190 -1.42 10.25 -9.08
CA VAL A 190 -0.90 9.05 -9.73
C VAL A 190 -0.74 9.36 -11.21
N VAL A 191 0.47 9.23 -11.72
CA VAL A 191 0.75 9.48 -13.14
C VAL A 191 0.45 8.21 -13.93
N PRO A 192 -0.41 8.27 -14.97
CA PRO A 192 -0.67 7.11 -15.81
C PRO A 192 0.61 6.65 -16.53
N PRO A 193 0.67 5.38 -16.99
CA PRO A 193 1.77 4.89 -17.79
C PRO A 193 1.97 5.77 -19.03
N ALA A 194 3.24 6.00 -19.43
CA ALA A 194 3.60 6.93 -20.51
C ALA A 194 2.97 6.63 -21.88
N ASN A 195 2.38 5.43 -22.06
CA ASN A 195 1.77 4.98 -23.31
C ASN A 195 0.25 4.72 -23.19
N ALA A 196 -0.42 5.28 -22.17
CA ALA A 196 -1.88 5.28 -22.11
C ALA A 196 -2.47 6.35 -23.04
N THR A 197 -2.26 6.22 -24.35
CA THR A 197 -3.11 6.92 -25.33
C THR A 197 -4.49 6.29 -25.31
N VAL A 198 -5.48 7.13 -25.03
CA VAL A 198 -6.93 6.83 -25.05
C VAL A 198 -7.35 6.36 -26.44
#